data_AF-A0A1I0RMG4-F1
#
_entry.id   AF-A0A1I0RMG4-F1
#
_cell.length_a   1.000
_cell.length_b   1.000
_cell.length_c   1.000
_cell.angle_alpha   90.00
_cell.angle_beta   90.00
_cell.angle_gamma   90.00
#
_symmetry.space_group_name_H-M   'P 1'
#
loop_
_entity.id
_entity.type
_entity.pdbx_description
1 polymer ?
#
loop_
_entity_poly.entity_id
_entity_poly.type
_entity_poly.pdbx_seq_one_letter_code
_entity_poly.pdbx_strand_id
1 'polypeptide(L)'
;MSVLSKRVTKTTDVLAPDEYDGRLGKLNAIIVGDDALGHLTIRYLSLVLLLVATVVGCMTFTQSGFFGSSDVSLRPDMLSGIFGILLIAPLYLRRIITWSPSIYYILSAVLNVTVTAVLIQAVLGAASTTWLSIPLPFVLALGLAMTWLGIRPLAPLAWACVILLGILNLQAASEAMGLWGYLFVISAGLGIFLQFPFEPQKMLKEVKYDFIGPPEDLIEPTNSLMREEVLDRGRDGDGA
;
A
#
# COMPACT_ATOMS: atom_id res chain seq x y z
N MET A 1 33.68 23.37 52.93
CA MET A 1 32.89 24.55 53.34
C MET A 1 33.22 25.66 52.35
N SER A 2 32.36 25.90 51.35
CA SER A 2 31.35 26.98 51.35
C SER A 2 32.05 28.36 51.30
N VAL A 3 31.91 29.21 50.28
CA VAL A 3 30.72 30.05 50.02
C VAL A 3 30.96 30.86 48.71
N LEU A 4 29.97 30.84 47.80
CA LEU A 4 29.44 31.88 46.89
C LEU A 4 30.37 32.86 46.12
N SER A 5 30.06 33.05 44.82
CA SER A 5 29.44 34.30 44.29
C SER A 5 29.95 34.70 42.90
N LYS A 6 29.13 34.44 41.85
CA LYS A 6 28.53 35.51 41.02
C LYS A 6 27.59 34.91 39.98
N ARG A 7 26.29 34.97 40.28
CA ARG A 7 25.25 35.10 39.25
C ARG A 7 25.34 36.52 38.69
N VAL A 8 25.32 36.65 37.36
CA VAL A 8 24.83 37.86 36.69
C VAL A 8 23.55 37.47 35.97
N THR A 9 22.49 38.08 36.47
CA THR A 9 21.11 38.08 36.04
C THR A 9 20.93 38.94 34.78
N LYS A 10 20.11 38.47 33.84
CA LYS A 10 19.19 39.28 33.01
C LYS A 10 18.26 38.27 32.31
N THR A 11 17.13 37.92 32.91
CA THR A 11 15.83 38.64 32.84
C THR A 11 15.36 38.83 31.41
N THR A 12 14.65 37.84 30.91
CA THR A 12 13.45 38.07 30.11
C THR A 12 12.33 37.30 30.79
N ASP A 13 11.58 38.05 31.61
CA ASP A 13 10.22 37.71 31.97
C ASP A 13 9.42 37.48 30.70
N VAL A 14 8.98 36.24 30.49
CA VAL A 14 7.79 35.96 29.69
C VAL A 14 6.96 34.99 30.53
N LEU A 15 6.05 35.61 31.29
CA LEU A 15 4.73 35.15 31.72
C LEU A 15 4.59 33.69 32.17
N ALA A 16 4.15 33.54 33.42
CA ALA A 16 3.79 32.29 34.05
C ALA A 16 2.83 31.45 33.18
N PRO A 17 3.05 30.14 33.04
CA PRO A 17 2.15 29.24 32.32
C PRO A 17 1.13 28.63 33.28
N ASP A 18 0.49 29.46 34.09
CA ASP A 18 -0.75 29.11 34.76
C ASP A 18 -1.90 29.53 33.83
N GLU A 19 -2.76 28.56 33.50
CA GLU A 19 -4.04 28.79 32.81
C GLU A 19 -4.04 28.84 31.27
N TYR A 20 -3.20 28.04 30.60
CA TYR A 20 -3.53 27.57 29.25
C TYR A 20 -4.21 26.20 29.31
N ASP A 21 -5.54 26.27 29.30
CA ASP A 21 -6.53 25.23 29.04
C ASP A 21 -5.92 23.90 28.55
N GLY A 22 -5.98 22.87 29.40
CA GLY A 22 -5.23 21.62 29.28
C GLY A 22 -5.46 20.80 28.00
N ARG A 23 -6.30 21.28 27.08
CA ARG A 23 -6.48 20.75 25.73
C ARG A 23 -5.56 21.44 24.71
N LEU A 24 -5.35 22.76 24.84
CA LEU A 24 -4.46 23.53 23.96
C LEU A 24 -2.99 23.26 24.26
N GLY A 25 -2.62 23.10 25.53
CA GLY A 25 -1.26 22.67 25.92
C GLY A 25 -0.91 21.26 25.40
N LYS A 26 -1.89 20.34 25.40
CA LYS A 26 -1.73 19.00 24.81
C LYS A 26 -1.66 19.05 23.28
N LEU A 27 -2.47 19.88 22.63
CA LEU A 27 -2.41 20.06 21.18
C LEU A 27 -1.10 20.70 20.75
N ASN A 28 -0.60 21.70 21.48
CA ASN A 28 0.69 22.32 21.19
C ASN A 28 1.84 21.35 21.45
N ALA A 29 1.76 20.50 22.48
CA ALA A 29 2.73 19.44 22.71
C ALA A 29 2.68 18.31 21.65
N ILE A 30 1.53 18.05 21.03
CA ILE A 30 1.37 17.09 19.91
C ILE A 30 1.80 17.70 18.56
N ILE A 31 1.67 19.02 18.40
CA ILE A 31 2.07 19.74 17.18
C ILE A 31 3.58 20.06 17.20
N VAL A 32 4.16 20.35 18.38
CA VAL A 32 5.59 20.64 18.56
C VAL A 32 6.39 19.38 18.91
N GLY A 33 5.76 18.39 19.56
CA GLY A 33 6.32 17.05 19.75
C GLY A 33 5.95 16.20 18.56
N ASP A 34 6.84 16.10 17.59
CA ASP A 34 6.81 15.16 16.47
C ASP A 34 7.01 13.71 17.00
N ASP A 35 6.14 13.29 17.92
CA ASP A 35 6.17 11.96 18.52
C ASP A 35 5.66 10.96 17.47
N ALA A 36 6.52 10.01 17.10
CA ALA A 36 6.15 8.93 16.21
C ALA A 36 4.87 8.24 16.69
N LEU A 37 3.86 8.18 15.81
CA LEU A 37 2.58 7.54 16.10
C LEU A 37 2.80 6.12 16.65
N GLY A 38 2.22 5.81 17.80
CA GLY A 38 2.33 4.48 18.40
C GLY A 38 1.76 3.39 17.49
N HIS A 39 2.36 2.20 17.50
CA HIS A 39 1.96 1.09 16.63
C HIS A 39 0.47 0.70 16.75
N LEU A 40 -0.12 0.80 17.94
CA LEU A 40 -1.55 0.55 18.14
C LEU A 40 -2.41 1.62 17.47
N THR A 41 -2.03 2.90 17.61
CA THR A 41 -2.73 4.03 17.00
C THR A 41 -2.72 3.92 15.48
N ILE A 42 -1.58 3.55 14.88
CA ILE A 42 -1.45 3.34 13.43
C ILE A 42 -2.42 2.24 12.95
N ARG A 43 -2.50 1.12 13.68
CA ARG A 43 -3.42 0.02 13.37
C ARG A 43 -4.89 0.44 13.44
N TYR A 44 -5.30 1.13 14.49
CA TYR A 44 -6.68 1.59 14.58
C TYR A 44 -7.00 2.63 13.51
N LEU A 45 -6.09 3.56 13.26
CA LEU A 45 -6.25 4.60 12.25
C LEU A 45 -6.38 4.00 10.84
N SER A 46 -5.55 3.02 10.50
CA SER A 46 -5.62 2.33 9.20
C SER A 46 -6.97 1.63 8.99
N LEU A 47 -7.49 0.96 10.01
CA LEU A 47 -8.80 0.30 9.97
C LEU A 47 -9.93 1.32 9.79
N VAL A 48 -9.91 2.41 10.56
CA VAL A 48 -10.95 3.44 10.46
C VAL A 48 -10.95 4.09 9.08
N LEU A 49 -9.77 4.40 8.54
CA LEU A 49 -9.64 4.97 7.20
C LEU A 49 -10.14 4.02 6.11
N LEU A 50 -9.79 2.74 6.19
CA LEU A 50 -10.30 1.73 5.26
C LEU A 50 -11.81 1.49 5.41
N LEU A 51 -12.34 1.56 6.62
CA LEU A 51 -13.77 1.47 6.87
C LEU A 51 -14.50 2.63 6.21
N VAL A 52 -14.00 3.86 6.37
CA VAL A 52 -14.54 5.06 5.70
C VAL A 52 -14.49 4.88 4.19
N ALA A 53 -13.36 4.43 3.64
CA ALA A 53 -13.23 4.15 2.21
C ALA A 53 -14.27 3.13 1.74
N THR A 54 -14.46 2.05 2.50
CA THR A 54 -15.42 0.99 2.18
C THR A 54 -16.85 1.52 2.18
N VAL A 55 -17.22 2.31 3.19
CA VAL A 55 -18.56 2.89 3.32
C VAL A 55 -18.83 3.83 2.14
N VAL A 56 -17.91 4.73 1.82
CA VAL A 56 -18.04 5.66 0.68
C VAL A 56 -18.09 4.90 -0.66
N GLY A 57 -17.26 3.88 -0.83
CA GLY A 57 -17.23 3.05 -2.03
C GLY A 57 -18.51 2.24 -2.27
N CYS A 58 -19.25 1.91 -1.20
CA CYS A 58 -20.53 1.21 -1.29
C CYS A 58 -21.73 2.14 -1.49
N MET A 59 -21.54 3.47 -1.45
CA MET A 59 -22.63 4.41 -1.71
C MET A 59 -23.00 4.42 -3.20
N THR A 60 -24.26 4.73 -3.48
CA THR A 60 -24.77 4.96 -4.82
C THR A 60 -24.77 6.45 -5.13
N PHE A 61 -24.30 6.83 -6.31
CA PHE A 61 -24.21 8.21 -6.74
C PHE A 61 -25.11 8.43 -7.95
N THR A 62 -25.80 9.56 -7.98
CA THR A 62 -26.61 9.96 -9.14
C THR A 62 -25.75 10.80 -10.07
N GLN A 63 -25.62 10.38 -11.33
CA GLN A 63 -24.99 11.19 -12.36
C GLN A 63 -26.08 11.80 -13.24
N SER A 64 -26.17 13.13 -13.27
CA SER A 64 -27.03 13.84 -14.22
C SER A 64 -26.27 14.05 -15.53
N GLY A 65 -26.53 13.20 -16.52
CA GLY A 65 -26.00 13.35 -17.87
C GLY A 65 -26.93 14.17 -18.77
N PHE A 66 -26.44 14.51 -19.97
CA PHE A 66 -27.21 15.21 -21.00
C PHE A 66 -28.48 14.42 -21.45
N PHE A 67 -28.49 13.10 -21.26
CA PHE A 67 -29.59 12.20 -21.63
C PHE A 67 -30.44 11.70 -20.44
N GLY A 68 -30.26 12.29 -19.25
CA GLY A 68 -31.03 11.94 -18.06
C GLY A 68 -30.16 11.58 -16.85
N SER A 69 -30.80 11.42 -15.70
CA SER A 69 -30.17 10.94 -14.47
C SER A 69 -30.02 9.42 -14.51
N SER A 70 -28.80 8.93 -14.36
CA SER A 70 -28.51 7.50 -14.20
C SER A 70 -27.86 7.27 -12.84
N ASP A 71 -28.30 6.23 -12.15
CA ASP A 71 -27.71 5.82 -10.88
C ASP A 71 -26.44 5.01 -11.16
N VAL A 72 -25.32 5.51 -10.64
CA VAL A 72 -24.01 4.88 -10.70
C VAL A 72 -23.73 4.22 -9.36
N SER A 73 -23.47 2.91 -9.39
CA SER A 73 -23.09 2.14 -8.21
C SER A 73 -21.71 1.52 -8.44
N LEU A 74 -20.78 1.82 -7.52
CA LEU A 74 -19.44 1.23 -7.48
C LEU A 74 -19.33 0.11 -6.45
N ARG A 75 -20.49 -0.35 -5.94
CA ARG A 75 -20.54 -1.43 -4.96
C ARG A 75 -19.83 -2.67 -5.53
N PRO A 76 -18.98 -3.33 -4.72
CA PRO A 76 -18.29 -4.52 -5.18
C PRO A 76 -19.29 -5.61 -5.54
N ASP A 77 -19.11 -6.18 -6.71
CA ASP A 77 -19.83 -7.33 -7.23
C ASP A 77 -18.97 -8.61 -7.12
N MET A 78 -19.51 -9.74 -7.56
CA MET A 78 -18.79 -11.02 -7.49
C MET A 78 -17.48 -10.99 -8.30
N LEU A 79 -17.49 -10.33 -9.47
CA LEU A 79 -16.40 -10.36 -10.43
C LEU A 79 -15.24 -9.44 -10.00
N SER A 80 -15.55 -8.23 -9.58
CA SER A 80 -14.60 -7.31 -8.93
C SER A 80 -14.06 -7.85 -7.61
N GLY A 81 -14.89 -8.57 -6.83
CA GLY A 81 -14.44 -9.28 -5.63
C GLY A 81 -13.38 -10.35 -5.95
N ILE A 82 -13.61 -11.18 -6.97
CA ILE A 82 -12.64 -12.19 -7.41
C ILE A 82 -11.33 -11.53 -7.87
N PHE A 83 -11.41 -10.50 -8.72
CA PHE A 83 -10.22 -9.78 -9.15
C PHE A 83 -9.50 -9.08 -7.99
N GLY A 84 -10.25 -8.55 -7.02
CA GLY A 84 -9.71 -7.93 -5.81
C GLY A 84 -8.88 -8.93 -4.99
N ILE A 85 -9.40 -10.13 -4.79
CA ILE A 85 -8.66 -11.23 -4.14
C ILE A 85 -7.42 -11.58 -4.96
N LEU A 86 -7.53 -11.76 -6.28
CA LEU A 86 -6.39 -12.14 -7.13
C LEU A 86 -5.28 -11.08 -7.17
N LEU A 87 -5.62 -9.80 -7.01
CA LEU A 87 -4.65 -8.71 -6.92
C LEU A 87 -3.99 -8.61 -5.56
N ILE A 88 -4.76 -8.81 -4.49
CA ILE A 88 -4.26 -8.68 -3.12
C ILE A 88 -3.54 -9.94 -2.64
N ALA A 89 -3.99 -11.12 -3.02
CA ALA A 89 -3.42 -12.41 -2.63
C ALA A 89 -1.89 -12.48 -2.78
N PRO A 90 -1.27 -12.08 -3.92
CA PRO A 90 0.18 -12.12 -4.04
C PRO A 90 0.90 -11.19 -3.06
N LEU A 91 0.30 -10.07 -2.63
CA LEU A 91 0.89 -9.18 -1.62
C LEU A 91 0.98 -9.84 -0.25
N TYR A 92 -0.04 -10.62 0.11
CA TYR A 92 -0.04 -11.43 1.34
C TYR A 92 0.88 -12.66 1.21
N LEU A 93 0.90 -13.31 0.05
CA LEU A 93 1.74 -14.48 -0.20
C LEU A 93 3.23 -14.15 -0.15
N ARG A 94 3.62 -12.98 -0.70
CA ARG A 94 5.00 -12.45 -0.65
C ARG A 94 5.35 -11.81 0.70
N ARG A 95 4.43 -11.81 1.67
CA ARG A 95 4.59 -11.20 3.01
C ARG A 95 4.95 -9.71 2.99
N ILE A 96 4.63 -9.00 1.91
CA ILE A 96 4.79 -7.54 1.81
C ILE A 96 3.81 -6.88 2.81
N ILE A 97 2.59 -7.42 2.88
CA ILE A 97 1.65 -7.14 3.97
C ILE A 97 1.83 -8.23 5.03
N THR A 98 2.06 -7.82 6.27
CA THR A 98 2.24 -8.77 7.38
C THR A 98 0.95 -9.54 7.63
N TRP A 99 1.02 -10.87 7.57
CA TRP A 99 -0.08 -11.76 7.94
C TRP A 99 0.19 -12.37 9.31
N SER A 100 -0.78 -12.25 10.22
CA SER A 100 -0.76 -12.91 11.51
C SER A 100 -2.18 -13.29 11.90
N PRO A 101 -2.39 -14.39 12.65
CA PRO A 101 -3.72 -14.84 13.08
C PRO A 101 -4.30 -13.96 14.19
N SER A 102 -4.43 -12.66 13.94
CA SER A 102 -5.10 -11.69 14.79
C SER A 102 -6.32 -11.13 14.08
N ILE A 103 -7.36 -10.82 14.85
CA ILE A 103 -8.60 -10.20 14.37
C ILE A 103 -8.32 -8.95 13.53
N TYR A 104 -7.30 -8.16 13.93
CA TYR A 104 -6.84 -6.99 13.19
C TYR A 104 -6.49 -7.32 11.73
N TYR A 105 -5.65 -8.34 11.49
CA TYR A 105 -5.19 -8.68 10.14
C TYR A 105 -6.31 -9.28 9.29
N ILE A 106 -7.21 -10.05 9.90
CA ILE A 106 -8.39 -10.58 9.19
C ILE A 106 -9.29 -9.44 8.74
N LEU A 107 -9.63 -8.51 9.65
CA LEU A 107 -10.49 -7.38 9.33
C LEU A 107 -9.83 -6.46 8.29
N SER A 108 -8.54 -6.19 8.45
CA SER A 108 -7.75 -5.44 7.49
C SER A 108 -7.75 -6.10 6.11
N ALA A 109 -7.57 -7.42 6.04
CA ALA A 109 -7.57 -8.14 4.77
C ALA A 109 -8.93 -8.05 4.06
N VAL A 110 -10.04 -8.23 4.80
CA VAL A 110 -11.39 -8.08 4.25
C VAL A 110 -11.63 -6.67 3.74
N LEU A 111 -11.25 -5.65 4.52
CA LEU A 111 -11.39 -4.24 4.13
C LEU A 111 -10.55 -3.90 2.90
N ASN A 112 -9.29 -4.35 2.86
CA ASN A 112 -8.42 -4.16 1.70
C ASN A 112 -9.02 -4.80 0.44
N VAL A 113 -9.47 -6.06 0.52
CA VAL A 113 -10.13 -6.75 -0.60
C VAL A 113 -11.36 -5.98 -1.07
N THR A 114 -12.16 -5.47 -0.12
CA THR A 114 -13.37 -4.72 -0.44
C THR A 114 -13.05 -3.38 -1.13
N VAL A 115 -12.08 -2.62 -0.61
CA VAL A 115 -11.64 -1.34 -1.21
C VAL A 115 -11.03 -1.58 -2.60
N THR A 116 -10.23 -2.63 -2.76
CA THR A 116 -9.69 -3.00 -4.08
C THR A 116 -10.79 -3.45 -5.04
N ALA A 117 -11.80 -4.18 -4.58
CA ALA A 117 -12.95 -4.55 -5.40
C ALA A 117 -13.73 -3.31 -5.87
N VAL A 118 -13.97 -2.32 -5.01
CA VAL A 118 -14.57 -1.02 -5.40
C VAL A 118 -13.72 -0.33 -6.47
N LEU A 119 -12.40 -0.27 -6.28
CA LEU A 119 -11.48 0.32 -7.27
C LEU A 119 -11.54 -0.41 -8.61
N ILE A 120 -11.60 -1.74 -8.60
CA ILE A 120 -11.75 -2.55 -9.81
C ILE A 120 -13.08 -2.24 -10.47
N GLN A 121 -14.18 -2.12 -9.72
CA GLN A 121 -15.49 -1.78 -10.28
C GLN A 121 -15.47 -0.42 -10.99
N ALA A 122 -14.77 0.56 -10.41
CA ALA A 122 -14.54 1.86 -11.04
C ALA A 122 -13.71 1.75 -12.32
N VAL A 123 -12.64 0.95 -12.31
CA VAL A 123 -11.80 0.67 -13.49
C VAL A 123 -12.59 -0.03 -14.58
N LEU A 124 -13.36 -1.07 -14.25
CA LEU A 124 -14.20 -1.85 -15.17
C LEU A 124 -15.29 -1.01 -15.85
N GLY A 125 -15.54 0.22 -15.36
CA GLY A 125 -16.44 1.15 -16.00
C GLY A 125 -17.89 0.96 -15.59
N ALA A 126 -18.18 0.56 -14.35
CA ALA A 126 -19.56 0.51 -13.84
C ALA A 126 -20.28 1.87 -13.92
N ALA A 127 -19.54 2.97 -13.97
CA ALA A 127 -20.04 4.33 -14.20
C ALA A 127 -20.11 4.75 -15.69
N SER A 128 -19.55 3.94 -16.59
CA SER A 128 -19.27 4.30 -17.98
C SER A 128 -20.15 3.49 -18.93
N THR A 129 -20.95 4.16 -19.76
CA THR A 129 -21.69 3.54 -20.88
C THR A 129 -20.82 3.35 -22.12
N THR A 130 -19.50 3.49 -21.99
CA THR A 130 -18.58 3.46 -23.12
C THR A 130 -18.35 2.03 -23.59
N TRP A 131 -18.08 1.85 -24.88
CA TRP A 131 -17.88 0.55 -25.52
C TRP A 131 -16.59 -0.12 -25.01
N LEU A 132 -15.75 0.66 -24.33
CA LEU A 132 -14.52 0.29 -23.64
C LEU A 132 -14.76 -0.50 -22.34
N SER A 133 -15.97 -0.47 -21.75
CA SER A 133 -16.30 -1.25 -20.53
C SER A 133 -16.38 -2.77 -20.81
N ILE A 134 -16.72 -3.17 -22.04
CA ILE A 134 -16.84 -4.59 -22.45
C ILE A 134 -15.48 -5.31 -22.57
N PRO A 135 -14.45 -4.75 -23.23
CA PRO A 135 -13.16 -5.42 -23.36
C PRO A 135 -12.34 -5.43 -22.05
N LEU A 136 -12.58 -4.49 -21.12
CA LEU A 136 -11.68 -4.29 -19.98
C LEU A 136 -11.59 -5.47 -18.99
N PRO A 137 -12.69 -6.17 -18.62
CA PRO A 137 -12.60 -7.37 -17.80
C PRO A 137 -11.65 -8.43 -18.37
N PHE A 138 -11.63 -8.59 -19.70
CA PHE A 138 -10.75 -9.54 -20.38
C PHE A 138 -9.29 -9.09 -20.35
N VAL A 139 -9.03 -7.80 -20.57
CA VAL A 139 -7.68 -7.22 -20.50
C VAL A 139 -7.12 -7.31 -19.08
N LEU A 140 -7.95 -7.05 -18.06
CA LEU A 140 -7.60 -7.22 -16.66
C LEU A 140 -7.32 -8.68 -16.31
N ALA A 141 -8.18 -9.61 -16.74
CA ALA A 141 -7.97 -11.05 -16.55
C ALA A 141 -6.67 -11.52 -17.20
N LEU A 142 -6.36 -11.04 -18.41
CA LEU A 142 -5.11 -11.36 -19.11
C LEU A 142 -3.89 -10.82 -18.35
N GLY A 143 -3.92 -9.57 -17.88
CA GLY A 143 -2.85 -9.00 -17.08
C GLY A 143 -2.61 -9.76 -15.77
N LEU A 144 -3.69 -10.17 -15.10
CA LEU A 144 -3.63 -11.02 -13.92
C LEU A 144 -3.04 -12.39 -14.23
N ALA A 145 -3.54 -13.08 -15.27
CA ALA A 145 -3.03 -14.38 -15.69
C ALA A 145 -1.55 -14.31 -16.03
N MET A 146 -1.09 -13.29 -16.76
CA MET A 146 0.32 -13.08 -17.08
C MET A 146 1.19 -12.83 -15.84
N THR A 147 0.65 -12.12 -14.85
CA THR A 147 1.35 -11.85 -13.59
C THR A 147 1.51 -13.13 -12.76
N TRP A 148 0.47 -13.97 -12.72
CA TRP A 148 0.49 -15.25 -12.01
C TRP A 148 1.34 -16.31 -12.72
N LEU A 149 1.33 -16.33 -14.05
CA LEU A 149 2.18 -17.22 -14.87
C LEU A 149 3.65 -16.79 -14.89
N GLY A 150 3.98 -15.59 -14.41
CA GLY A 150 5.36 -15.10 -14.33
C GLY A 150 5.98 -14.77 -15.69
N ILE A 151 5.17 -14.45 -16.71
CA ILE A 151 5.67 -14.10 -18.05
C ILE A 151 6.20 -12.65 -18.04
N ARG A 152 7.46 -12.52 -17.62
CA ARG A 152 8.15 -11.25 -17.31
C ARG A 152 8.03 -10.15 -18.38
N PRO A 153 8.17 -10.41 -19.70
CA PRO A 153 8.16 -9.32 -20.68
C PRO A 153 6.75 -8.82 -21.06
N LEU A 154 5.71 -9.65 -20.92
CA LEU A 154 4.38 -9.31 -21.42
C LEU A 154 3.44 -8.76 -20.34
N ALA A 155 3.67 -9.10 -19.07
CA ALA A 155 2.84 -8.59 -17.97
C ALA A 155 2.82 -7.05 -17.88
N PRO A 156 3.95 -6.32 -18.02
CA PRO A 156 3.94 -4.85 -17.97
C PRO A 156 3.13 -4.23 -19.10
N LEU A 157 3.15 -4.83 -20.30
CA LEU A 157 2.37 -4.37 -21.45
C LEU A 157 0.86 -4.53 -21.20
N ALA A 158 0.45 -5.68 -20.67
CA ALA A 158 -0.94 -5.92 -20.30
C ALA A 158 -1.42 -4.91 -19.22
N TRP A 159 -0.60 -4.67 -18.19
CA TRP A 159 -0.90 -3.68 -17.17
C TRP A 159 -0.95 -2.24 -17.70
N ALA A 160 -0.08 -1.88 -18.65
CA ALA A 160 -0.15 -0.58 -19.32
C ALA A 160 -1.50 -0.39 -20.04
N CYS A 161 -2.00 -1.42 -20.72
CA CYS A 161 -3.32 -1.39 -21.33
C CYS A 161 -4.44 -1.26 -20.28
N VAL A 162 -4.39 -2.02 -19.18
CA VAL A 162 -5.36 -1.91 -18.07
C VAL A 162 -5.38 -0.49 -17.52
N ILE A 163 -4.21 0.11 -17.27
CA ILE A 163 -4.10 1.46 -16.72
C ILE A 163 -4.67 2.49 -17.70
N LEU A 164 -4.26 2.42 -18.98
CA LEU A 164 -4.72 3.38 -19.99
C LEU A 164 -6.24 3.36 -20.14
N LEU A 165 -6.83 2.17 -20.31
CA LEU A 165 -8.27 2.00 -20.45
C LEU A 165 -9.00 2.31 -19.13
N GLY A 166 -8.39 1.94 -18.00
CA GLY A 166 -8.91 2.21 -16.67
C GLY A 166 -9.04 3.69 -16.38
N ILE A 167 -8.05 4.52 -16.77
CA ILE A 167 -8.10 5.99 -16.59
C ILE A 167 -9.31 6.58 -17.32
N LEU A 168 -9.61 6.12 -18.54
CA LEU A 168 -10.76 6.61 -19.31
C LEU A 168 -12.08 6.31 -18.61
N ASN A 169 -12.24 5.11 -18.04
CA ASN A 169 -13.42 4.74 -17.27
C ASN A 169 -13.49 5.44 -15.91
N LEU A 170 -12.33 5.68 -15.29
CA LEU A 170 -12.22 6.34 -13.99
C LEU A 170 -12.69 7.80 -14.05
N GLN A 171 -12.60 8.45 -15.20
CA GLN A 171 -13.13 9.80 -15.38
C GLN A 171 -14.65 9.85 -15.15
N ALA A 172 -15.42 8.91 -15.73
CA ALA A 172 -16.86 8.82 -15.52
C ALA A 172 -17.19 8.53 -14.04
N ALA A 173 -16.42 7.67 -13.39
CA ALA A 173 -16.57 7.39 -11.96
C ALA A 173 -16.24 8.62 -11.09
N SER A 174 -15.20 9.38 -11.46
CA SER A 174 -14.79 10.62 -10.77
C SER A 174 -15.86 11.70 -10.89
N GLU A 175 -16.46 11.86 -12.07
CA GLU A 175 -17.55 12.81 -12.29
C GLU A 175 -18.80 12.43 -11.49
N ALA A 176 -19.12 11.14 -11.38
CA ALA A 176 -20.26 10.67 -10.60
C ALA A 176 -20.06 10.83 -9.08
N MET A 177 -18.87 10.55 -8.55
CA MET A 177 -18.62 10.64 -7.10
C MET A 177 -18.30 12.05 -6.61
N GLY A 178 -17.71 12.90 -7.46
CA GLY A 178 -17.27 14.25 -7.08
C GLY A 178 -16.35 14.26 -5.85
N LEU A 179 -16.69 15.06 -4.84
CA LEU A 179 -15.91 15.18 -3.59
C LEU A 179 -15.78 13.85 -2.83
N TRP A 180 -16.77 12.96 -2.93
CA TRP A 180 -16.72 11.65 -2.28
C TRP A 180 -15.66 10.75 -2.89
N GLY A 181 -15.39 10.87 -4.19
CA GLY A 181 -14.32 10.13 -4.87
C GLY A 181 -12.94 10.53 -4.34
N TYR A 182 -12.73 11.83 -4.11
CA TYR A 182 -11.49 12.32 -3.50
C TYR A 182 -11.30 11.80 -2.06
N LEU A 183 -12.35 11.87 -1.24
CA LEU A 183 -12.31 11.36 0.13
C LEU A 183 -12.08 9.85 0.17
N PHE A 184 -12.67 9.11 -0.76
CA PHE A 184 -12.42 7.68 -0.96
C PHE A 184 -10.94 7.41 -1.28
N VAL A 185 -10.35 8.10 -2.26
CA VAL A 185 -8.95 7.86 -2.67
C VAL A 185 -7.97 8.16 -1.54
N ILE A 186 -8.14 9.27 -0.81
CA ILE A 186 -7.26 9.62 0.30
C ILE A 186 -7.40 8.64 1.46
N SER A 187 -8.64 8.31 1.85
CA SER A 187 -8.87 7.37 2.94
C SER A 187 -8.38 5.96 2.61
N ALA A 188 -8.62 5.48 1.40
CA ALA A 188 -8.08 4.20 0.91
C ALA A 188 -6.55 4.21 0.88
N GLY A 189 -5.96 5.25 0.27
CA GLY A 189 -4.51 5.38 0.11
C GLY A 189 -3.78 5.43 1.46
N LEU A 190 -4.21 6.33 2.37
CA LEU A 190 -3.63 6.44 3.70
C LEU A 190 -3.89 5.17 4.53
N GLY A 191 -5.09 4.58 4.44
CA GLY A 191 -5.44 3.35 5.13
C GLY A 191 -4.53 2.19 4.75
N ILE A 192 -4.25 2.00 3.46
CA ILE A 192 -3.31 1.01 2.95
C ILE A 192 -1.87 1.34 3.34
N PHE A 193 -1.45 2.60 3.17
CA PHE A 193 -0.09 3.05 3.43
C PHE A 193 0.35 2.83 4.88
N LEU A 194 -0.54 3.09 5.83
CA LEU A 194 -0.30 2.88 7.27
C LEU A 194 -0.13 1.39 7.65
N GLN A 195 -0.42 0.45 6.75
CA GLN A 195 -0.23 -0.98 7.01
C GLN A 195 1.15 -1.49 6.62
N PHE A 196 1.88 -0.75 5.80
CA PHE A 196 3.22 -1.12 5.41
C PHE A 196 4.23 -0.70 6.49
N PRO A 197 5.06 -1.63 6.98
CA PRO A 197 6.21 -1.24 7.80
C PRO A 197 7.15 -0.41 6.93
N PHE A 198 7.43 0.83 7.35
CA PHE A 198 8.27 1.77 6.61
C PHE A 198 9.74 1.34 6.63
N GLU A 199 10.11 0.37 5.79
CA GLU A 199 11.49 -0.11 5.63
C GLU A 199 11.95 0.02 4.17
N PRO A 200 12.14 1.26 3.67
CA PRO A 200 12.41 1.52 2.25
C PRO A 200 13.68 0.81 1.75
N GLN A 201 14.65 0.56 2.63
CA GLN A 201 15.89 -0.13 2.30
C GLN A 201 15.70 -1.62 1.98
N LYS A 202 14.74 -2.31 2.62
CA LYS A 202 14.45 -3.71 2.29
C LYS A 202 13.69 -3.81 0.97
N MET A 203 12.71 -2.94 0.75
CA MET A 203 11.96 -2.90 -0.51
C MET A 203 12.86 -2.61 -1.72
N LEU A 204 13.81 -1.67 -1.58
CA LEU A 204 14.75 -1.37 -2.68
C LEU A 204 15.69 -2.54 -3.00
N LYS A 205 16.09 -3.31 -1.97
CA LYS A 205 16.93 -4.50 -2.15
C LYS A 205 16.16 -5.63 -2.83
N GLU A 206 14.91 -5.86 -2.46
CA GLU A 206 14.03 -6.84 -3.13
C GLU A 206 13.77 -6.45 -4.59
N VAL A 207 13.50 -5.17 -4.87
CA VAL A 207 13.36 -4.68 -6.25
C VAL A 207 14.67 -4.86 -7.03
N LYS A 208 15.82 -4.48 -6.47
CA LYS A 208 17.11 -4.72 -7.14
C LYS A 208 17.35 -6.21 -7.41
N TYR A 209 17.02 -7.07 -6.46
CA TYR A 209 17.16 -8.52 -6.60
C TYR A 209 16.27 -9.07 -7.73
N ASP A 210 15.02 -8.62 -7.81
CA ASP A 210 14.06 -9.05 -8.85
C ASP A 210 14.43 -8.57 -10.26
N PHE A 211 15.10 -7.41 -10.38
CA PHE A 211 15.47 -6.82 -11.68
C PHE A 211 16.91 -7.13 -12.15
N ILE A 212 17.87 -7.24 -11.23
CA ILE A 212 19.30 -7.39 -11.54
C ILE A 212 19.78 -8.84 -11.32
N GLY A 213 19.03 -9.64 -10.55
CA GLY A 213 19.46 -10.97 -10.10
C GLY A 213 20.24 -10.92 -8.79
N PRO A 214 20.59 -12.09 -8.22
CA PRO A 214 21.37 -12.16 -6.98
C PRO A 214 22.72 -11.44 -7.17
N PRO A 215 23.18 -10.66 -6.19
CA PRO A 215 24.51 -10.10 -6.26
C PRO A 215 25.55 -11.24 -6.26
N GLU A 216 26.63 -11.09 -7.04
CA GLU A 216 27.65 -12.13 -7.30
C GLU A 216 28.36 -12.64 -6.04
N ASP A 217 28.31 -11.87 -4.94
CA ASP A 217 28.87 -12.21 -3.63
C ASP A 217 28.14 -13.36 -2.91
N LEU A 218 26.91 -13.71 -3.33
CA LEU A 218 26.17 -14.88 -2.85
C LEU A 218 26.37 -16.14 -3.72
N ILE A 219 27.09 -16.02 -4.84
CA ILE A 219 27.36 -17.13 -5.77
C ILE A 219 28.68 -17.87 -5.42
N GLU A 220 29.59 -17.25 -4.65
CA GLU A 220 30.81 -17.89 -4.16
C GLU A 220 30.81 -18.11 -2.65
N PRO A 221 30.46 -19.34 -2.21
CA PRO A 221 31.47 -20.15 -1.53
C PRO A 221 31.52 -21.62 -1.99
N THR A 222 30.68 -22.01 -2.95
CA THR A 222 30.64 -23.41 -3.44
C THR A 222 31.90 -23.76 -4.25
N ASN A 223 32.46 -22.80 -4.98
CA ASN A 223 33.66 -23.03 -5.79
C ASN A 223 34.93 -23.11 -4.95
N SER A 224 35.04 -22.40 -3.83
CA SER A 224 36.23 -22.50 -2.96
C SER A 224 36.27 -23.82 -2.21
N LEU A 225 35.12 -24.33 -1.74
CA LEU A 225 35.02 -25.64 -1.06
C LEU A 225 35.24 -26.81 -2.03
N MET A 226 34.67 -26.76 -3.26
CA MET A 226 35.00 -27.76 -4.28
C MET A 226 36.46 -27.70 -4.71
N ARG A 227 37.06 -26.50 -4.78
CA ARG A 227 38.47 -26.37 -5.18
C ARG A 227 39.41 -26.88 -4.09
N GLU A 228 39.08 -26.70 -2.81
CA GLU A 228 39.83 -27.33 -1.71
C GLU A 228 39.65 -28.86 -1.71
N GLU A 229 38.44 -29.40 -1.85
CA GLU A 229 38.24 -30.87 -1.93
C GLU A 229 38.94 -31.52 -3.14
N VAL A 230 38.95 -30.85 -4.29
CA VAL A 230 39.65 -31.34 -5.49
C VAL A 230 41.16 -31.25 -5.34
N LEU A 231 41.68 -30.22 -4.67
CA LEU A 231 43.11 -30.09 -4.39
C LEU A 231 43.58 -31.07 -3.31
N ASP A 232 42.73 -31.39 -2.33
CA ASP A 232 43.04 -32.36 -1.27
C ASP A 232 43.05 -33.78 -1.83
N ARG A 233 42.06 -34.15 -2.65
CA ARG A 233 42.04 -35.45 -3.36
C ARG A 233 43.17 -35.64 -4.37
N GLY A 234 43.71 -34.55 -4.93
CA GLY A 234 44.87 -34.59 -5.82
C GLY A 234 46.19 -34.84 -5.10
N ARG A 235 46.27 -34.56 -3.78
CA ARG A 235 47.48 -34.73 -2.98
C ARG A 235 47.63 -36.16 -2.43
N ASP A 236 46.52 -36.88 -2.27
CA ASP A 236 46.49 -38.26 -1.76
C ASP A 236 46.72 -39.33 -2.85
N GLY A 237 46.75 -38.94 -4.13
CA GLY A 237 46.85 -39.85 -5.28
C GLY A 237 48.26 -40.19 -5.78
N ASP A 238 49.29 -39.45 -5.37
CA ASP A 238 50.67 -39.59 -5.89
C ASP A 238 51.60 -40.44 -4.99
N GLY A 239 51.04 -41.15 -4.01
CA GLY A 239 51.78 -41.90 -2.99
C GLY A 239 51.71 -43.44 -3.06
N ALA A 240 51.19 -44.02 -4.14
CA ALA A 240 51.04 -45.48 -4.29
C ALA A 240 51.77 -46.03 -5.52
#